data_AF-X1I7U7-F1
#
_entry.id   AF-X1I7U7-F1
#
_cell.length_a   1.000
_cell.length_b   1.000
_cell.length_c   1.000
_cell.angle_alpha   90.00
_cell.angle_beta   90.00
_cell.angle_gamma   90.00
#
_symmetry.space_group_name_H-M   'P 1'
#
loop_
_entity.id
_entity.type
_entity.pdbx_description
1 polymer ?
#
loop_
_entity_poly.entity_id
_entity_poly.type
_entity_poly.pdbx_seq_one_letter_code
_entity_poly.pdbx_strand_id
1 'polypeptide(L)'
;MIENIRLGTKISTRNFNFIPQICANQDLIDYIEIIIMPEFTSADIDVISNLKIPYAIHVPNIFYGIDFGNINKNEKNIEYINKINQYKNQLRPICCIVHPESGDLELSIENIKKIDIKPVALENMTLKSLLGGELIGYDPESLKEYFIKIPDLEFCLDINHAIKAAISKKIDYLSF
;
A
#
# COMPACT_ATOMS: atom_id res chain seq x y z
N MET A 1 9.76 -14.89 21.42
CA MET A 1 9.17 -13.69 22.03
C MET A 1 8.85 -12.75 20.89
N ILE A 2 7.61 -12.30 20.76
CA ILE A 2 7.31 -11.19 19.85
C ILE A 2 7.90 -9.96 20.54
N GLU A 3 9.05 -9.51 20.08
CA GLU A 3 9.61 -8.23 20.50
C GLU A 3 8.64 -7.11 20.07
N ASN A 4 8.46 -6.13 20.96
CA ASN A 4 7.65 -4.91 20.85
C ASN A 4 6.93 -4.68 19.50
N ILE A 5 5.64 -5.01 19.47
CA ILE A 5 4.74 -4.61 18.37
C ILE A 5 4.70 -3.08 18.33
N ARG A 6 5.06 -2.50 17.18
CA ARG A 6 4.93 -1.06 16.94
C ARG A 6 3.50 -0.74 16.53
N LEU A 7 2.92 0.28 17.15
CA LEU A 7 1.57 0.76 16.86
C LEU A 7 1.65 1.94 15.90
N GLY A 8 0.89 1.86 14.81
CA GLY A 8 0.82 2.91 13.81
C GLY A 8 -0.56 3.52 13.70
N THR A 9 -0.62 4.70 13.08
CA THR A 9 -1.88 5.31 12.62
C THR A 9 -1.81 5.61 11.14
N LYS A 10 -2.96 5.60 10.45
CA LYS A 10 -3.06 5.82 9.01
C LYS A 10 -3.68 7.18 8.70
N ILE A 11 -3.02 7.96 7.85
CA ILE A 11 -3.52 9.23 7.32
C ILE A 11 -3.33 9.28 5.80
N SER A 12 -3.79 10.37 5.18
CA SER A 12 -3.47 10.67 3.79
C SER A 12 -2.93 12.10 3.66
N THR A 13 -2.36 12.42 2.50
CA THR A 13 -1.95 13.79 2.16
C THR A 13 -3.10 14.81 2.25
N ARG A 14 -4.37 14.38 2.19
CA ARG A 14 -5.55 15.26 2.41
C ARG A 14 -5.80 15.62 3.88
N ASN A 15 -5.08 14.99 4.81
CA ASN A 15 -5.41 14.99 6.24
C ASN A 15 -4.20 15.36 7.12
N PHE A 16 -3.21 16.07 6.56
CA PHE A 16 -2.01 16.51 7.29
C PHE A 16 -2.28 17.45 8.47
N ASN A 17 -3.48 18.04 8.53
CA ASN A 17 -3.94 18.78 9.70
C ASN A 17 -4.03 17.92 10.98
N PHE A 18 -3.94 16.58 10.90
CA PHE A 18 -3.86 15.69 12.07
C PHE A 18 -2.43 15.40 12.56
N ILE A 19 -1.39 15.79 11.80
CA ILE A 19 0.01 15.54 12.19
C ILE A 19 0.33 16.12 13.58
N PRO A 20 -0.07 17.36 13.94
CA PRO A 20 0.20 17.89 15.27
C PRO A 20 -0.38 17.02 16.40
N GLN A 21 -1.60 16.49 16.21
CA GLN A 21 -2.26 15.62 17.19
C GLN A 21 -1.55 14.28 17.29
N ILE A 22 -1.09 13.71 16.18
CA ILE A 22 -0.30 12.47 16.18
C ILE A 22 1.02 12.68 16.91
N CYS A 23 1.72 13.78 16.62
CA CYS A 23 2.97 14.15 17.28
C CYS A 23 2.80 14.43 18.78
N ALA A 24 1.64 14.90 19.22
CA ALA A 24 1.33 15.08 20.64
C ALA A 24 1.09 13.76 21.39
N ASN A 25 0.93 12.64 20.67
CA ASN A 25 0.66 11.30 21.22
C ASN A 25 1.79 10.31 20.85
N GLN A 26 3.04 10.77 20.74
CA GLN A 26 4.20 9.94 20.39
C GLN A 26 4.49 8.80 21.39
N ASP A 27 3.97 8.88 22.61
CA ASP A 27 4.07 7.77 23.58
C ASP A 27 3.15 6.59 23.24
N LEU A 28 2.20 6.77 22.30
CA LEU A 28 1.21 5.75 21.89
C LEU A 28 1.37 5.31 20.44
N ILE A 29 2.04 6.12 19.60
CA ILE A 29 2.14 5.93 18.15
C ILE A 29 3.62 5.89 17.78
N ASP A 30 4.08 4.73 17.34
CA ASP A 30 5.46 4.47 16.93
C ASP A 30 5.73 4.90 15.48
N TYR A 31 4.72 4.87 14.62
CA TYR A 31 4.85 5.24 13.22
C TYR A 31 3.56 5.76 12.57
N ILE A 32 3.68 6.39 11.41
CA ILE A 32 2.54 6.82 10.59
C ILE A 32 2.53 6.07 9.26
N GLU A 33 1.41 5.55 8.84
CA GLU A 33 1.18 5.12 7.47
C GLU A 33 0.52 6.26 6.67
N ILE A 34 1.11 6.67 5.56
CA ILE A 34 0.67 7.83 4.79
C ILE A 34 0.25 7.41 3.39
N ILE A 35 -1.04 7.51 3.09
CA ILE A 35 -1.53 7.39 1.72
C ILE A 35 -1.15 8.65 0.94
N ILE A 36 -0.34 8.50 -0.10
CA ILE A 36 0.03 9.62 -0.97
C ILE A 36 -0.98 9.75 -2.11
N MET A 37 -1.95 10.64 -1.95
CA MET A 37 -3.05 10.78 -2.91
C MET A 37 -2.56 11.28 -4.27
N PRO A 38 -3.15 10.87 -5.41
CA PRO A 38 -2.60 11.18 -6.74
C PRO A 38 -2.34 12.67 -7.01
N GLU A 39 -3.17 13.56 -6.44
CA GLU A 39 -3.06 15.01 -6.54
C GLU A 39 -2.02 15.66 -5.62
N PHE A 40 -1.20 14.89 -4.90
CA PHE A 40 -0.15 15.42 -4.02
C PHE A 40 0.78 16.42 -4.72
N THR A 41 1.32 17.34 -3.96
CA THR A 41 2.22 18.41 -4.39
C THR A 41 3.62 18.22 -3.81
N SER A 42 4.60 19.01 -4.27
CA SER A 42 5.93 19.02 -3.66
C SER A 42 5.87 19.47 -2.19
N ALA A 43 4.95 20.38 -1.84
CA ALA A 43 4.76 20.81 -0.45
C ALA A 43 4.30 19.66 0.45
N ASP A 44 3.52 18.71 -0.08
CA ASP A 44 3.14 17.51 0.66
C ASP A 44 4.35 16.60 0.91
N ILE A 45 5.25 16.49 -0.07
CA ILE A 45 6.51 15.74 0.08
C ILE A 45 7.43 16.42 1.10
N ASP A 46 7.48 17.75 1.12
CA ASP A 46 8.24 18.51 2.11
C ASP A 46 7.71 18.23 3.53
N VAL A 47 6.39 18.16 3.71
CA VAL A 47 5.80 17.78 5.01
C VAL A 47 6.23 16.37 5.40
N ILE A 48 6.11 15.39 4.50
CA ILE A 48 6.45 13.99 4.78
C ILE A 48 7.94 13.83 5.11
N SER A 49 8.83 14.41 4.30
CA SER A 49 10.28 14.27 4.46
C SER A 49 10.82 14.92 5.73
N ASN A 50 10.10 15.90 6.29
CA ASN A 50 10.45 16.56 7.55
C ASN A 50 9.80 15.92 8.79
N LEU A 51 9.05 14.82 8.65
CA LEU A 51 8.50 14.09 9.79
C LEU A 51 9.63 13.51 10.65
N LYS A 52 9.53 13.74 11.96
CA LYS A 52 10.47 13.16 12.95
C LYS A 52 10.07 11.74 13.37
N ILE A 53 8.82 11.38 13.17
CA ILE A 53 8.28 10.05 13.45
C ILE A 53 8.49 9.15 12.22
N PRO A 54 8.90 7.87 12.39
CA PRO A 54 8.98 6.92 11.29
C PRO A 54 7.65 6.82 10.53
N TYR A 55 7.72 6.59 9.22
CA TYR A 55 6.51 6.48 8.42
C TYR A 55 6.63 5.43 7.31
N ALA A 56 5.51 4.80 6.99
CA ALA A 56 5.31 4.03 5.77
C ALA A 56 4.57 4.89 4.74
N ILE A 57 4.78 4.61 3.46
CA ILE A 57 3.98 5.16 2.38
C ILE A 57 3.02 4.08 1.91
N HIS A 58 1.78 4.46 1.60
CA HIS A 58 0.81 3.57 1.00
C HIS A 58 0.35 4.15 -0.33
N VAL A 59 0.43 3.35 -1.39
CA VAL A 59 -0.07 3.74 -2.72
C VAL A 59 -1.60 3.77 -2.70
N PRO A 60 -2.26 4.79 -3.27
CA PRO A 60 -3.72 4.84 -3.32
C PRO A 60 -4.31 3.61 -4.00
N ASN A 61 -5.53 3.26 -3.61
CA ASN A 61 -6.25 2.13 -4.17
C ASN A 61 -7.09 2.50 -5.40
N ILE A 62 -7.86 1.53 -5.90
CA ILE A 62 -8.74 1.66 -7.08
C ILE A 62 -9.73 2.83 -7.01
N PHE A 63 -10.17 3.25 -5.81
CA PHE A 63 -11.10 4.38 -5.64
C PHE A 63 -10.48 5.73 -6.00
N TYR A 64 -9.15 5.82 -5.93
CA TYR A 64 -8.39 7.00 -6.36
C TYR A 64 -7.83 6.83 -7.78
N GLY A 65 -8.20 5.72 -8.43
CA GLY A 65 -7.92 5.41 -9.82
C GLY A 65 -6.52 4.86 -10.08
N ILE A 66 -5.88 4.29 -9.05
CA ILE A 66 -4.65 3.49 -9.19
C ILE A 66 -5.05 2.03 -9.10
N ASP A 67 -4.64 1.22 -10.07
CA ASP A 67 -5.13 -0.16 -10.24
C ASP A 67 -4.12 -0.95 -11.07
N PHE A 68 -3.11 -1.53 -10.41
CA PHE A 68 -1.89 -1.97 -11.07
C PHE A 68 -2.08 -3.08 -12.10
N GLY A 69 -3.08 -3.95 -11.94
CA GLY A 69 -3.40 -4.99 -12.94
C GLY A 69 -4.39 -4.54 -14.03
N ASN A 70 -4.92 -3.33 -13.99
CA ASN A 70 -5.92 -2.89 -14.96
C ASN A 70 -5.29 -2.15 -16.15
N ILE A 71 -5.31 -2.79 -17.32
CA ILE A 71 -4.71 -2.26 -18.56
C ILE A 71 -5.27 -0.89 -18.95
N ASN A 72 -6.56 -0.63 -18.70
CA ASN A 72 -7.21 0.63 -19.04
C ASN A 72 -6.77 1.79 -18.13
N LYS A 73 -6.10 1.48 -17.02
CA LYS A 73 -5.54 2.46 -16.08
C LYS A 73 -4.02 2.49 -16.13
N ASN A 74 -3.39 1.73 -17.02
CA ASN A 74 -1.94 1.58 -17.04
C ASN A 74 -1.22 2.93 -17.24
N GLU A 75 -1.72 3.81 -18.11
CA GLU A 75 -1.17 5.16 -18.28
C GLU A 75 -1.17 5.95 -16.95
N LYS A 76 -2.31 5.94 -16.25
CA LYS A 76 -2.45 6.61 -14.95
C LYS A 76 -1.59 5.97 -13.85
N ASN A 77 -1.44 4.65 -13.85
CA ASN A 77 -0.53 3.96 -12.93
C ASN A 77 0.91 4.41 -13.16
N ILE A 78 1.34 4.46 -14.42
CA ILE A 78 2.70 4.88 -14.79
C ILE A 78 2.93 6.35 -14.48
N GLU A 79 1.95 7.22 -14.72
CA GLU A 79 2.02 8.63 -14.31
C GLU A 79 2.25 8.77 -12.80
N TYR A 80 1.47 8.04 -11.99
CA TYR A 80 1.61 8.05 -10.54
C TYR A 80 2.97 7.51 -10.08
N ILE A 81 3.39 6.36 -10.62
CA ILE A 81 4.69 5.73 -10.30
C ILE A 81 5.84 6.69 -10.64
N ASN A 82 5.82 7.29 -11.83
CA ASN A 82 6.85 8.24 -12.24
C ASN A 82 6.87 9.46 -11.31
N LYS A 83 5.70 9.99 -10.97
CA LYS A 83 5.57 11.14 -10.08
C LYS A 83 6.14 10.84 -8.69
N ILE A 84 5.83 9.69 -8.09
CA ILE A 84 6.35 9.35 -6.76
C ILE A 84 7.86 9.02 -6.80
N ASN A 85 8.33 8.34 -7.85
CA ASN A 85 9.75 7.99 -8.01
C ASN A 85 10.66 9.22 -8.12
N GLN A 86 10.16 10.36 -8.60
CA GLN A 86 10.91 11.63 -8.60
C GLN A 86 11.37 12.03 -7.19
N TYR A 87 10.64 11.60 -6.15
CA TYR A 87 10.90 11.94 -4.76
C TYR A 87 11.59 10.83 -3.97
N LYS A 88 12.04 9.74 -4.61
CA LYS A 88 12.64 8.57 -3.93
C LYS A 88 13.83 8.86 -3.02
N ASN A 89 14.59 9.92 -3.31
CA ASN A 89 15.75 10.31 -2.50
C ASN A 89 15.36 11.21 -1.31
N GLN A 90 14.19 11.87 -1.40
CA GLN A 90 13.63 12.72 -0.35
C GLN A 90 12.79 11.90 0.62
N LEU A 91 12.01 10.96 0.08
CA LEU A 91 11.19 10.04 0.84
C LEU A 91 12.05 8.88 1.33
N ARG A 92 12.09 8.67 2.65
CA ARG A 92 12.80 7.54 3.28
C ARG A 92 11.84 6.77 4.17
N PRO A 93 10.78 6.17 3.61
CA PRO A 93 9.82 5.43 4.42
C PRO A 93 10.44 4.14 4.94
N ILE A 94 9.83 3.59 5.98
CA ILE A 94 10.14 2.23 6.47
C ILE A 94 9.73 1.17 5.44
N CYS A 95 8.66 1.42 4.67
CA CYS A 95 8.21 0.61 3.54
C CYS A 95 7.23 1.40 2.65
N CYS A 96 7.09 0.94 1.41
CA CYS A 96 6.08 1.39 0.44
C CYS A 96 5.06 0.27 0.22
N ILE A 97 3.87 0.43 0.79
CA ILE A 97 2.77 -0.53 0.72
C ILE A 97 2.00 -0.33 -0.59
N VAL A 98 1.73 -1.44 -1.27
CA VAL A 98 1.04 -1.45 -2.57
C VAL A 98 -0.06 -2.50 -2.60
N HIS A 99 -1.13 -2.17 -3.33
CA HIS A 99 -2.16 -3.12 -3.69
C HIS A 99 -1.96 -3.61 -5.12
N PRO A 100 -2.17 -4.90 -5.41
CA PRO A 100 -2.20 -5.39 -6.78
C PRO A 100 -3.49 -4.98 -7.53
N GLU A 101 -4.58 -4.76 -6.77
CA GLU A 101 -5.92 -4.35 -7.22
C GLU A 101 -6.62 -5.39 -8.12
N SER A 102 -7.05 -5.03 -9.32
CA SER A 102 -7.87 -5.86 -10.21
C SER A 102 -7.15 -6.19 -11.51
N GLY A 103 -7.71 -7.10 -12.30
CA GLY A 103 -7.27 -7.34 -13.68
C GLY A 103 -6.15 -8.38 -13.80
N ASP A 104 -5.13 -8.04 -14.59
CA ASP A 104 -4.07 -8.95 -15.00
C ASP A 104 -2.90 -8.97 -14.00
N LEU A 105 -2.55 -10.18 -13.56
CA LEU A 105 -1.52 -10.41 -12.56
C LEU A 105 -0.12 -10.04 -13.08
N GLU A 106 0.22 -10.36 -14.33
CA GLU A 106 1.53 -10.03 -14.90
C GLU A 106 1.71 -8.51 -15.04
N LEU A 107 0.69 -7.81 -15.54
CA LEU A 107 0.70 -6.35 -15.64
C LEU A 107 0.87 -5.70 -14.26
N SER A 108 0.17 -6.23 -13.25
CA SER A 108 0.29 -5.78 -11.87
C SER A 108 1.72 -5.93 -11.35
N ILE A 109 2.34 -7.11 -11.56
CA ILE A 109 3.73 -7.37 -11.21
C ILE A 109 4.68 -6.39 -11.91
N GLU A 110 4.53 -6.21 -13.22
CA GLU A 110 5.38 -5.31 -14.00
C GLU A 110 5.23 -3.84 -13.58
N ASN A 111 4.04 -3.43 -13.14
CA ASN A 111 3.83 -2.09 -12.61
C ASN A 111 4.43 -1.91 -11.21
N ILE A 112 4.29 -2.89 -10.31
CA ILE A 112 4.88 -2.83 -8.97
C ILE A 112 6.41 -2.80 -9.04
N LYS A 113 7.03 -3.56 -9.96
CA LYS A 113 8.50 -3.55 -10.17
C LYS A 113 9.05 -2.16 -10.50
N LYS A 114 8.25 -1.28 -11.10
CA LYS A 114 8.67 0.08 -11.48
C LYS A 114 8.71 1.05 -10.31
N ILE A 115 8.27 0.65 -9.12
CA ILE A 115 8.34 1.51 -7.92
C ILE A 115 9.76 1.49 -7.37
N ASP A 116 10.41 2.65 -7.36
CA ASP A 116 11.80 2.82 -6.92
C ASP A 116 11.94 3.04 -5.41
N ILE A 117 10.83 3.34 -4.71
CA ILE A 117 10.83 3.54 -3.27
C ILE A 117 10.85 2.17 -2.59
N LYS A 118 11.94 1.87 -1.88
CA LYS A 118 12.17 0.58 -1.23
C LYS A 118 12.26 0.71 0.30
N PRO A 119 11.93 -0.35 1.06
CA PRO A 119 11.38 -1.63 0.59
C PRO A 119 9.93 -1.49 0.10
N VAL A 120 9.46 -2.42 -0.74
CA VAL A 120 8.05 -2.48 -1.20
C VAL A 120 7.37 -3.64 -0.49
N ALA A 121 6.19 -3.41 0.07
CA ALA A 121 5.37 -4.42 0.70
C ALA A 121 4.06 -4.62 -0.08
N LEU A 122 3.74 -5.85 -0.46
CA LEU A 122 2.47 -6.19 -1.09
C LEU A 122 1.41 -6.45 -0.02
N GLU A 123 0.31 -5.72 -0.09
CA GLU A 123 -0.86 -5.97 0.76
C GLU A 123 -1.78 -7.01 0.13
N ASN A 124 -2.25 -7.99 0.93
CA ASN A 124 -3.26 -8.93 0.47
C ASN A 124 -4.61 -8.23 0.26
N MET A 125 -5.37 -8.65 -0.75
CA MET A 125 -6.66 -8.04 -1.10
C MET A 125 -7.86 -8.86 -0.60
N THR A 126 -9.06 -8.28 -0.71
CA THR A 126 -10.32 -9.03 -0.63
C THR A 126 -10.58 -9.77 -1.94
N LEU A 127 -11.39 -10.84 -1.96
CA LEU A 127 -11.79 -11.47 -3.24
C LEU A 127 -12.62 -10.51 -4.12
N LYS A 128 -13.50 -9.71 -3.51
CA LYS A 128 -14.42 -8.79 -4.21
C LYS A 128 -14.12 -7.34 -3.89
N SER A 129 -14.14 -6.47 -4.89
CA SER A 129 -14.05 -5.02 -4.71
C SER A 129 -15.38 -4.41 -4.25
N LEU A 130 -15.38 -3.22 -3.63
CA LEU A 130 -16.65 -2.52 -3.34
C LEU A 130 -17.36 -2.02 -4.59
N LEU A 131 -16.64 -1.90 -5.73
CA LEU A 131 -17.20 -1.54 -7.04
C LEU A 131 -17.73 -2.77 -7.79
N GLY A 132 -17.68 -3.95 -7.18
CA GLY A 132 -17.92 -5.22 -7.85
C GLY A 132 -16.67 -5.74 -8.59
N GLY A 133 -16.75 -6.96 -9.09
CA GLY A 133 -15.61 -7.63 -9.72
C GLY A 133 -14.66 -8.31 -8.74
N GLU A 134 -13.78 -9.13 -9.29
CA GLU A 134 -12.75 -9.86 -8.55
C GLU A 134 -11.45 -9.08 -8.52
N LEU A 135 -10.80 -9.08 -7.37
CA LEU A 135 -9.45 -8.57 -7.20
C LEU A 135 -8.46 -9.73 -7.32
N ILE A 136 -7.18 -9.40 -7.43
CA ILE A 136 -6.06 -10.36 -7.41
C ILE A 136 -5.25 -10.17 -6.13
N GLY A 137 -4.40 -11.13 -5.76
CA GLY A 137 -3.60 -11.06 -4.53
C GLY A 137 -4.41 -11.24 -3.25
N TYR A 138 -5.61 -11.81 -3.33
CA TYR A 138 -6.41 -12.16 -2.16
C TYR A 138 -6.14 -13.57 -1.64
N ASP A 139 -5.52 -14.43 -2.45
CA ASP A 139 -5.29 -15.85 -2.17
C ASP A 139 -3.79 -16.20 -2.21
N PRO A 140 -3.39 -17.31 -1.55
CA PRO A 140 -1.98 -17.70 -1.48
C PRO A 140 -1.32 -17.99 -2.83
N GLU A 141 -2.06 -18.45 -3.83
CA GLU A 141 -1.50 -18.79 -5.15
C GLU A 141 -1.12 -17.51 -5.91
N SER A 142 -2.03 -16.54 -5.97
CA SER A 142 -1.71 -15.24 -6.58
C SER A 142 -0.60 -14.49 -5.81
N LEU A 143 -0.63 -14.50 -4.47
CA LEU A 143 0.44 -13.90 -3.65
C LEU A 143 1.80 -14.55 -3.93
N LYS A 144 1.86 -15.88 -4.06
CA LYS A 144 3.10 -16.60 -4.35
C LYS A 144 3.76 -16.15 -5.65
N GLU A 145 2.97 -15.88 -6.70
CA GLU A 145 3.52 -15.38 -7.96
C GLU A 145 4.23 -14.03 -7.80
N TYR A 146 3.70 -13.11 -6.99
CA TYR A 146 4.37 -11.84 -6.69
C TYR A 146 5.72 -12.06 -5.99
N PHE A 147 5.76 -12.91 -4.95
CA PHE A 147 7.00 -13.16 -4.20
C PHE A 147 8.06 -13.91 -5.01
N ILE A 148 7.66 -14.70 -6.01
CA ILE A 148 8.61 -15.34 -6.95
C ILE A 148 9.18 -14.32 -7.93
N LYS A 149 8.35 -13.40 -8.43
CA LYS A 149 8.69 -12.54 -9.56
C LYS A 149 9.25 -11.17 -9.18
N ILE A 150 9.06 -10.73 -7.93
CA ILE A 150 9.55 -9.43 -7.43
C ILE A 150 10.58 -9.68 -6.33
N PRO A 151 11.89 -9.47 -6.62
CA PRO A 151 12.93 -9.61 -5.61
C PRO A 151 12.71 -8.64 -4.44
N ASP A 152 13.04 -9.11 -3.23
CA ASP A 152 12.98 -8.33 -1.99
C ASP A 152 11.59 -7.72 -1.67
N LEU A 153 10.53 -8.32 -2.21
CA LEU A 153 9.16 -7.95 -1.89
C LEU A 153 8.83 -8.38 -0.46
N GLU A 154 8.32 -7.45 0.33
CA GLU A 154 7.79 -7.71 1.67
C GLU A 154 6.29 -7.98 1.63
N PHE A 155 5.74 -8.48 2.74
CA PHE A 155 4.30 -8.75 2.87
C PHE A 155 3.66 -7.79 3.87
N CYS A 156 2.56 -7.16 3.48
CA CYS A 156 1.66 -6.44 4.36
C CYS A 156 0.39 -7.27 4.55
N LEU A 157 0.16 -7.78 5.76
CA LEU A 157 -1.06 -8.53 6.06
C LEU A 157 -2.15 -7.58 6.55
N ASP A 158 -3.13 -7.29 5.70
CA ASP A 158 -4.42 -6.78 6.15
C ASP A 158 -5.32 -7.96 6.56
N ILE A 159 -5.49 -8.08 7.88
CA ILE A 159 -6.31 -9.11 8.53
C ILE A 159 -7.76 -9.03 8.07
N ASN A 160 -8.30 -7.82 7.87
CA ASN A 160 -9.68 -7.64 7.41
C ASN A 160 -9.84 -8.11 5.96
N HIS A 161 -8.84 -7.91 5.12
CA HIS A 161 -8.84 -8.42 3.75
C HIS A 161 -8.85 -9.94 3.72
N ALA A 162 -8.01 -10.58 4.53
CA ALA A 162 -7.97 -12.05 4.65
C ALA A 162 -9.33 -12.61 5.13
N ILE A 163 -9.91 -12.04 6.17
CA ILE A 163 -11.24 -12.44 6.68
C ILE A 163 -12.32 -12.28 5.59
N LYS A 164 -12.35 -11.14 4.90
CA LYS A 164 -13.33 -10.89 3.83
C LYS A 164 -13.14 -11.82 2.64
N ALA A 165 -11.90 -12.17 2.29
CA ALA A 165 -11.60 -13.15 1.24
C ALA A 165 -12.11 -14.55 1.66
N ALA A 166 -11.82 -14.99 2.88
CA ALA A 166 -12.32 -16.26 3.43
C ALA A 166 -13.85 -16.34 3.41
N ILE A 167 -14.53 -15.29 3.90
CA ILE A 167 -16.00 -15.20 3.89
C ILE A 167 -16.54 -15.29 2.47
N SER A 168 -15.92 -14.57 1.52
CA SER A 168 -16.35 -14.59 0.11
C SER A 168 -16.16 -15.96 -0.54
N LYS A 169 -15.16 -16.73 -0.10
CA LYS A 169 -14.91 -18.12 -0.52
C LYS A 169 -15.72 -19.15 0.28
N LYS A 170 -16.47 -18.74 1.29
CA LYS A 170 -17.21 -19.61 2.22
C LYS A 170 -16.29 -20.60 2.96
N ILE A 171 -15.10 -20.14 3.34
CA ILE A 171 -14.09 -20.88 4.10
C ILE A 171 -14.01 -20.26 5.50
N ASP A 172 -13.68 -21.05 6.52
CA ASP A 172 -13.38 -20.54 7.86
C ASP A 172 -12.13 -19.64 7.79
N TYR A 173 -12.24 -18.41 8.27
CA TYR A 173 -11.16 -17.42 8.20
C TYR A 173 -9.94 -17.81 9.04
N LEU A 174 -10.10 -18.70 10.03
CA LEU A 174 -8.96 -19.26 10.78
C LEU A 174 -8.15 -20.28 9.96
N SER A 175 -8.72 -20.81 8.88
CA SER A 175 -8.11 -21.82 8.01
C SER A 175 -7.67 -21.29 6.65
N PHE A 176 -8.00 -20.03 6.35
CA PHE A 176 -7.66 -19.35 5.11
C PHE A 176 -6.24 -18.79 5.16
#